data_AF-A0A1C6G2D1-F1
#
_entry.id   AF-A0A1C6G2D1-F1
#
_cell.length_a   1.000
_cell.length_b   1.000
_cell.length_c   1.000
_cell.angle_alpha   90.00
_cell.angle_beta   90.00
_cell.angle_gamma   90.00
#
_symmetry.space_group_name_H-M   'P 1'
#
loop_
_entity.id
_entity.type
_entity.pdbx_description
1 polymer ?
#
loop_
_entity_poly.entity_id
_entity_poly.type
_entity_poly.pdbx_seq_one_letter_code
_entity_poly.pdbx_strand_id
1 'polypeptide(L)'
;MPDAKTALMAYRLENASEKLKAADVLYRIGCYKDAINRSYYAIFSAMRAVLALDGIDYAKHAGVISYFQKTYIKTGIFEKSIQSILVLPSKFETTAIMPISF
;
A
#
# COMPACT_ATOMS: atom_id res chain seq x y z
N MET A 1 16.93 -8.10 20.67
CA MET A 1 16.36 -8.66 19.43
C MET A 1 15.14 -7.82 19.07
N PRO A 2 14.93 -7.41 17.80
CA PRO A 2 13.69 -6.71 17.42
C PRO A 2 12.49 -7.61 17.75
N ASP A 3 11.41 -7.01 18.26
CA ASP A 3 10.12 -7.72 18.40
C ASP A 3 9.71 -8.29 17.03
N ALA A 4 9.08 -9.46 17.00
CA ALA A 4 8.65 -10.14 15.78
C ALA A 4 7.78 -9.22 14.90
N LYS A 5 6.99 -8.34 15.53
CA LYS A 5 6.20 -7.31 14.85
C LYS A 5 7.08 -6.28 14.13
N THR A 6 8.15 -5.82 14.76
CA THR A 6 9.08 -4.85 14.19
C THR A 6 9.87 -5.45 13.03
N ALA A 7 10.27 -6.73 13.14
CA ALA A 7 10.91 -7.45 12.03
C ALA A 7 9.96 -7.61 10.83
N LEU A 8 8.70 -7.98 11.08
CA LEU A 8 7.68 -8.09 10.03
C LEU A 8 7.37 -6.74 9.37
N MET A 9 7.28 -5.66 10.17
CA MET A 9 7.13 -4.30 9.67
C MET A 9 8.31 -3.92 8.76
N ALA A 10 9.55 -4.12 9.23
CA ALA A 10 10.76 -3.77 8.47
C ALA A 10 10.80 -4.49 7.12
N TYR A 11 10.52 -5.79 7.11
CA TYR A 11 10.43 -6.58 5.87
C TYR A 11 9.35 -6.05 4.91
N ARG A 12 8.18 -5.67 5.42
CA ARG A 12 7.10 -5.09 4.59
C ARG A 12 7.46 -3.71 4.04
N LEU A 13 8.21 -2.89 4.81
CA LEU A 13 8.71 -1.59 4.35
C LEU A 13 9.81 -1.73 3.30
N GLU A 14 10.71 -2.69 3.44
CA GLU A 14 11.73 -3.00 2.44
C GLU A 14 11.06 -3.39 1.11
N ASN A 15 10.07 -4.29 1.18
CA ASN A 15 9.22 -4.65 0.05
C ASN A 15 8.49 -3.46 -0.59
N ALA A 16 8.06 -2.47 0.20
CA ALA A 16 7.45 -1.25 -0.31
C ALA A 16 8.49 -0.37 -1.02
N SER A 17 9.69 -0.25 -0.45
CA SER A 17 10.81 0.51 -1.02
C SER A 17 11.22 -0.04 -2.39
N GLU A 18 11.34 -1.36 -2.53
CA GLU A 18 11.67 -1.98 -3.82
C GLU A 18 10.62 -1.71 -4.90
N LYS A 19 9.33 -1.80 -4.54
CA LYS A 19 8.23 -1.49 -5.47
C LYS A 19 8.25 -0.02 -5.89
N LEU A 20 8.58 0.88 -4.97
CA LEU A 20 8.71 2.30 -5.27
C LEU A 20 9.91 2.60 -6.18
N LYS A 21 11.05 1.94 -5.97
CA LYS A 21 12.20 2.02 -6.89
C LYS A 21 11.82 1.55 -8.29
N ALA A 22 11.10 0.44 -8.39
CA ALA A 22 10.60 -0.04 -9.68
C ALA A 22 9.63 0.96 -10.33
N ALA A 23 8.74 1.58 -9.54
CA ALA A 23 7.85 2.61 -10.02
C ALA A 23 8.59 3.84 -10.58
N ASP A 24 9.66 4.29 -9.90
CA ASP A 24 10.48 5.41 -10.36
C ASP A 24 11.17 5.10 -11.70
N VAL A 25 11.71 3.88 -11.86
CA VAL A 25 12.29 3.43 -13.13
C VAL A 25 11.24 3.44 -14.25
N LEU A 26 10.06 2.85 -13.99
CA LEU A 26 8.96 2.81 -14.96
C LEU A 26 8.46 4.21 -15.33
N TYR A 27 8.43 5.13 -14.37
CA TYR A 27 8.08 6.51 -14.59
C TYR A 27 9.08 7.20 -15.52
N ARG A 28 10.38 7.03 -15.26
CA ARG A 28 11.47 7.64 -16.06
C ARG A 28 11.48 7.18 -17.51
N ILE A 29 11.06 5.95 -17.79
CA ILE A 29 10.99 5.41 -19.16
C ILE A 29 9.64 5.67 -19.85
N GLY A 30 8.73 6.40 -19.22
CA GLY A 30 7.41 6.75 -19.80
C GLY A 30 6.34 5.67 -19.66
N CYS A 31 6.59 4.59 -18.92
CA CYS A 31 5.62 3.52 -18.63
C CYS A 31 4.70 3.92 -17.47
N TYR A 32 3.93 4.99 -17.64
CA TYR A 32 3.17 5.60 -16.54
C TYR A 32 2.10 4.68 -15.92
N LYS A 33 1.42 3.85 -16.72
CA LYS A 33 0.41 2.91 -16.20
C LYS A 33 1.04 1.90 -15.24
N ASP A 34 2.19 1.33 -15.61
CA ASP A 34 2.93 0.38 -14.78
C ASP A 34 3.55 1.07 -13.56
N ALA A 35 4.04 2.31 -13.71
CA ALA A 35 4.57 3.10 -12.60
C ALA A 35 3.50 3.38 -11.54
N ILE A 36 2.28 3.75 -11.96
CA ILE A 36 1.12 3.94 -11.06
C ILE A 36 0.79 2.63 -10.35
N ASN A 37 0.74 1.52 -11.08
CA ASN A 37 0.44 0.21 -10.52
C ASN A 37 1.46 -0.21 -9.45
N ARG A 38 2.76 -0.06 -9.75
CA ARG A 38 3.85 -0.36 -8.79
C ARG A 38 3.83 0.56 -7.57
N SER A 39 3.53 1.85 -7.77
CA SER A 39 3.39 2.81 -6.66
C SER A 39 2.22 2.43 -5.74
N TYR A 40 1.09 2.00 -6.30
CA TYR A 40 -0.06 1.54 -5.52
C TYR A 40 0.29 0.34 -4.63
N TYR A 41 0.93 -0.69 -5.19
CA TYR A 41 1.35 -1.85 -4.39
C TYR A 41 2.46 -1.53 -3.38
N ALA A 42 3.29 -0.51 -3.65
CA ALA A 42 4.24 0.00 -2.66
C ALA A 42 3.50 0.59 -1.44
N ILE A 43 2.50 1.45 -1.68
CA ILE A 43 1.66 2.04 -0.63
C ILE A 43 0.93 0.94 0.15
N PHE A 44 0.36 -0.05 -0.53
CA PHE A 44 -0.32 -1.16 0.13
C PHE A 44 0.60 -1.98 1.04
N SER A 45 1.84 -2.24 0.58
CA SER A 45 2.85 -2.94 1.38
C SER A 45 3.22 -2.12 2.63
N ALA A 46 3.34 -0.79 2.49
CA ALA A 46 3.60 0.11 3.61
C ALA A 46 2.43 0.14 4.61
N MET A 47 1.17 0.18 4.14
CA MET A 47 0.01 0.09 5.03
C MET A 47 0.00 -1.22 5.82
N ARG A 48 0.30 -2.35 5.17
CA ARG A 48 0.42 -3.64 5.86
C ARG A 48 1.57 -3.67 6.86
N ALA A 49 2.64 -2.91 6.63
CA ALA A 49 3.71 -2.74 7.61
C ALA A 49 3.21 -2.01 8.87
N VAL A 50 2.44 -0.94 8.68
CA VAL A 50 1.82 -0.18 9.78
C VAL A 50 0.85 -1.06 10.57
N LEU A 51 -0.04 -1.79 9.90
CA LEU A 51 -0.98 -2.72 10.57
C LEU A 51 -0.27 -3.86 11.31
N ALA A 52 0.92 -4.28 10.87
CA ALA A 52 1.70 -5.30 11.56
C ALA A 52 2.15 -4.85 12.96
N LEU A 53 2.35 -3.54 13.18
CA LEU A 53 2.63 -2.98 14.51
C LEU A 53 1.42 -3.16 15.45
N ASP A 54 0.21 -3.02 14.92
CA ASP A 54 -1.04 -3.29 15.65
C ASP A 54 -1.29 -4.79 15.86
N GLY A 55 -0.47 -5.67 15.26
CA GLY A 55 -0.68 -7.12 15.26
C GLY A 55 -1.86 -7.55 14.40
N ILE A 56 -2.29 -6.73 13.45
CA ILE A 56 -3.44 -6.97 12.59
C ILE A 56 -2.95 -7.30 11.18
N ASP A 57 -3.55 -8.32 10.56
CA ASP A 57 -3.34 -8.62 9.15
C ASP A 57 -4.68 -8.94 8.49
N TYR A 58 -4.91 -8.36 7.32
CA TYR A 58 -6.11 -8.61 6.52
C TYR A 58 -5.71 -9.29 5.22
N ALA A 59 -6.41 -10.37 4.88
CA ALA A 59 -6.23 -11.06 3.59
C ALA A 59 -6.79 -10.23 2.41
N LYS A 60 -7.81 -9.39 2.65
CA LYS A 60 -8.49 -8.62 1.61
C LYS A 60 -8.01 -7.17 1.56
N HIS A 61 -7.77 -6.66 0.35
CA HIS A 61 -7.41 -5.25 0.10
C HIS A 61 -8.36 -4.25 0.75
N ALA A 62 -9.66 -4.46 0.59
CA ALA A 62 -10.68 -3.59 1.18
C ALA A 62 -10.61 -3.52 2.72
N GLY A 63 -10.19 -4.61 3.38
CA GLY A 63 -10.03 -4.66 4.83
C GLY A 63 -8.89 -3.79 5.33
N VAL A 64 -7.74 -3.86 4.64
CA VAL A 64 -6.57 -3.01 4.94
C VAL A 64 -6.93 -1.53 4.78
N ILE A 65 -7.59 -1.15 3.68
CA ILE A 65 -7.96 0.24 3.41
C ILE A 65 -8.97 0.75 4.44
N SER A 66 -10.02 -0.02 4.74
CA SER A 66 -11.05 0.38 5.70
C SER A 66 -10.48 0.57 7.10
N TYR A 67 -9.65 -0.38 7.56
CA TYR A 67 -8.98 -0.26 8.85
C TYR A 67 -8.04 0.94 8.88
N PHE A 68 -7.22 1.11 7.85
CA PHE A 68 -6.30 2.24 7.78
C PHE A 68 -7.03 3.59 7.80
N GLN A 69 -8.10 3.74 7.01
CA GLN A 69 -8.91 4.95 7.02
C GLN A 69 -9.54 5.22 8.39
N LYS A 70 -10.06 4.18 9.06
CA LYS A 70 -10.72 4.31 10.36
C LYS A 70 -9.74 4.61 11.50
N THR A 71 -8.57 3.97 11.49
CA THR A 71 -7.62 3.99 12.62
C THR A 71 -6.55 5.05 12.48
N TYR A 72 -6.19 5.44 11.26
CA TYR A 72 -5.04 6.30 10.99
C TYR A 72 -5.39 7.64 10.33
N ILE A 73 -6.38 7.66 9.43
CA ILE A 73 -6.83 8.91 8.78
C ILE A 73 -7.87 9.63 9.65
N LYS A 74 -8.86 8.92 10.19
CA LYS A 74 -9.90 9.55 11.05
C LYS A 74 -9.36 10.02 12.41
N THR A 75 -8.29 9.41 12.90
CA THR A 75 -7.60 9.79 14.14
C THR A 75 -6.59 10.93 13.95
N GLY A 76 -6.35 11.36 12.70
CA GLY A 76 -5.44 12.46 12.38
C GLY A 76 -3.96 12.09 12.39
N ILE A 77 -3.61 10.80 12.49
CA ILE A 77 -2.21 10.33 12.43
C ILE A 77 -1.64 10.55 11.02
N PHE A 78 -2.49 10.41 9.99
CA PHE A 78 -2.13 10.64 8.60
C PHE A 78 -3.03 11.69 7.96
N GLU A 79 -2.48 12.46 7.01
CA GLU A 79 -3.23 13.46 6.26
C GLU A 79 -4.34 12.84 5.40
N LYS A 80 -5.44 13.58 5.26
CA LYS A 80 -6.55 13.20 4.36
C LYS A 80 -6.15 13.14 2.89
N SER A 81 -5.05 13.80 2.50
CA SER A 81 -4.46 13.73 1.14
C SER A 81 -4.09 12.30 0.76
N ILE A 82 -3.70 11.46 1.72
CA ILE A 82 -3.41 10.04 1.48
C ILE A 82 -4.67 9.26 1.11
N GLN A 83 -5.85 9.71 1.56
CA GLN A 83 -7.12 9.08 1.21
C GLN A 83 -7.41 9.17 -0.29
N SER A 84 -7.10 10.29 -0.94
CA SER A 84 -7.32 10.43 -2.39
C SER A 84 -6.37 9.51 -3.16
N ILE A 85 -5.11 9.42 -2.74
CA ILE A 85 -4.10 8.52 -3.35
C ILE A 85 -4.50 7.05 -3.23
N LEU A 86 -5.22 6.65 -2.17
CA LEU A 86 -5.70 5.28 -1.97
C LEU A 86 -6.94 4.95 -2.80
N VAL A 87 -7.86 5.90 -2.94
CA VAL A 87 -9.16 5.68 -3.60
C VAL A 87 -9.05 5.77 -5.13
N LEU A 88 -8.13 6.56 -5.65
CA LEU A 88 -7.90 6.70 -7.09
C LEU A 88 -7.54 5.35 -7.76
N PRO A 89 -6.46 4.64 -7.37
CA PRO A 89 -6.05 3.39 -7.99
C PRO A 89 -7.05 2.24 -7.79
N SER A 90 -7.77 2.20 -6.66
CA SER A 90 -8.80 1.16 -6.46
C SER A 90 -9.90 1.24 -7.52
N LYS A 91 -10.25 2.45 -7.97
CA LYS A 91 -11.24 2.68 -9.06
C LYS A 91 -10.71 2.29 -10.44
N PHE A 92 -9.39 2.42 -10.66
CA PHE A 92 -8.74 1.95 -11.87
C PHE A 92 -8.77 0.41 -11.96
N GLU A 93 -8.50 -0.29 -10.85
CA GLU A 93 -8.64 -1.76 -10.79
C GLU A 93 -10.10 -2.25 -10.98
N THR A 94 -11.11 -1.46 -10.60
CA THR A 94 -12.52 -1.88 -10.75
C THR A 94 -13.09 -1.69 -12.17
N THR A 95 -12.50 -0.79 -12.96
CA THR A 95 -13.04 -0.42 -14.28
C THR A 95 -12.22 -0.99 -15.44
N ALA A 96 -10.98 -1.42 -15.18
CA ALA A 96 -10.15 -2.05 -16.18
C ALA A 96 -9.32 -3.15 -15.52
N ILE A 97 -9.70 -4.40 -15.83
CA ILE A 97 -8.88 -5.62 -15.75
C ILE A 97 -8.54 -6.09 -14.31
N MET A 98 -9.19 -7.18 -13.87
CA MET A 98 -8.56 -8.49 -13.63
C MET A 98 -9.28 -9.33 -12.54
N PRO A 99 -9.57 -10.62 -12.80
CA PRO A 99 -9.31 -11.66 -11.82
C PRO A 99 -7.83 -12.05 -11.98
N ILE A 100 -6.93 -11.36 -11.30
CA ILE A 100 -5.63 -11.96 -10.98
C ILE A 100 -5.51 -11.85 -9.48
N SER A 101 -6.14 -12.84 -8.87
CA SER A 101 -5.66 -13.45 -7.64
C SER A 101 -4.21 -13.88 -7.87
N PHE A 102 -3.31 -13.37 -7.04
CA PHE A 102 -2.22 -14.17 -6.49
C PHE A 102 -2.32 -14.05 -4.96
#